data_AF-A0A257JDF7-F1
#
_entry.id   AF-A0A257JDF7-F1
#
_cell.length_a   1.000
_cell.length_b   1.000
_cell.length_c   1.000
_cell.angle_alpha   90.00
_cell.angle_beta   90.00
_cell.angle_gamma   90.00
#
_symmetry.space_group_name_H-M   'P 1'
#
loop_
_entity.id
_entity.type
_entity.pdbx_description
1 polymer ?
#
loop_
_entity_poly.entity_id
_entity_poly.type
_entity_poly.pdbx_seq_one_letter_code
_entity_poly.pdbx_strand_id
1 'polypeptide(L)'
;MSLPRRTLIATSVALAALALPFAAHTQGTGKLKVGLMLPYTGTYAALGVAIENGFRQYVAEQGGKLGGREIEFFKVDDESDPAKATDNVNKLIKRDSVDVLVGTVHSGVVAAMAKAARDTG
;
A
#
# COMPACT_ATOMS: atom_id res chain seq x y z
N MET A 1 0.91 -49.82 39.51
CA MET A 1 0.29 -49.71 38.18
C MET A 1 1.13 -48.74 37.35
N SER A 2 2.08 -49.28 36.57
CA SER A 2 3.00 -48.51 35.74
C SER A 2 2.38 -48.28 34.37
N LEU A 3 2.02 -47.03 34.06
CA LEU A 3 1.47 -46.66 32.76
C LEU A 3 2.55 -46.85 31.67
N PRO A 4 2.20 -47.48 30.53
CA PRO A 4 3.19 -47.79 29.51
C PRO A 4 3.68 -46.50 28.82
N ARG A 5 5.00 -46.39 28.65
CA ARG A 5 5.72 -45.25 28.01
C ARG A 5 5.14 -44.78 26.67
N ARG A 6 4.41 -45.66 25.97
CA ARG A 6 3.75 -45.35 24.68
C ARG A 6 2.56 -44.39 24.84
N THR A 7 1.93 -44.37 26.02
CA THR A 7 0.82 -43.46 26.35
C THR A 7 1.31 -42.04 26.66
N LEU A 8 2.55 -41.91 27.14
CA LEU A 8 3.19 -40.60 27.42
C LEU A 8 3.67 -39.88 26.15
N ILE A 9 3.91 -40.61 25.05
CA ILE A 9 4.29 -40.00 23.76
C ILE A 9 3.04 -39.51 23.01
N ALA A 10 1.89 -40.16 23.21
CA ALA A 10 0.63 -39.79 22.57
C ALA A 10 0.01 -38.49 23.14
N THR A 11 0.26 -38.15 24.40
CA THR A 11 -0.27 -36.93 25.03
C THR A 11 0.57 -35.67 24.76
N SER A 12 1.85 -35.81 24.40
CA SER A 12 2.73 -34.68 24.08
C SER A 12 2.47 -34.07 22.70
N VAL A 13 1.92 -34.85 21.77
CA VAL A 13 1.59 -34.37 20.41
C VAL A 13 0.27 -33.62 20.38
N ALA A 14 -0.66 -33.93 21.29
CA ALA A 14 -1.98 -33.31 21.34
C ALA A 14 -1.95 -31.85 21.84
N LEU A 15 -0.96 -31.46 22.65
CA LEU A 15 -0.85 -30.09 23.19
C LEU A 15 -0.08 -29.12 22.28
N ALA A 16 0.69 -29.63 21.32
CA ALA A 16 1.38 -28.80 20.33
C ALA A 16 0.44 -28.27 19.23
N ALA A 17 -0.75 -28.86 19.08
CA ALA A 17 -1.75 -28.43 18.09
C ALA A 17 -2.56 -27.19 18.51
N LEU A 18 -2.47 -26.75 19.76
CA LEU A 18 -3.15 -25.54 20.27
C LEU A 18 -2.28 -24.28 20.25
N ALA A 19 -1.01 -24.39 19.82
CA ALA A 19 -0.10 -23.27 19.63
C ALA A 19 -0.01 -22.87 18.14
N LEU A 20 -1.11 -22.96 17.39
CA LEU A 20 -1.17 -22.32 16.09
C LEU A 20 -1.02 -20.81 16.32
N PRO A 21 0.03 -20.15 15.79
CA PRO A 21 0.15 -18.72 15.91
C PRO A 21 -1.05 -18.09 15.22
N PHE A 22 -1.78 -17.29 15.99
CA PHE A 22 -2.92 -16.46 15.57
C PHE A 22 -2.48 -15.31 14.64
N ALA A 23 -1.53 -15.56 13.73
CA ALA A 23 -0.85 -14.53 12.96
C ALA A 23 -0.42 -15.04 11.58
N ALA A 24 -1.28 -15.74 10.88
CA ALA A 24 -1.22 -15.83 9.43
C ALA A 24 -2.41 -15.06 8.85
N HIS A 25 -2.40 -13.73 9.06
CA HIS A 25 -3.20 -12.86 8.20
C HIS A 25 -2.67 -13.12 6.79
N THR A 26 -3.52 -13.61 5.91
CA THR A 26 -3.21 -13.83 4.50
C THR A 26 -2.81 -12.48 3.91
N GLN A 27 -1.51 -12.20 3.89
CA GLN A 27 -0.98 -10.99 3.30
C GLN A 27 -1.24 -11.11 1.79
N GLY A 28 -1.88 -10.10 1.20
CA GLY A 28 -2.24 -10.11 -0.21
C GLY A 28 -1.04 -10.56 -1.07
N THR A 29 -1.27 -11.48 -2.00
CA THR A 29 -0.21 -12.22 -2.71
C THR A 29 0.59 -11.39 -3.74
N GLY A 30 0.33 -10.08 -3.85
CA GLY A 30 0.98 -9.19 -4.81
C GLY A 30 1.60 -7.94 -4.18
N LYS A 31 2.42 -7.21 -4.95
CA LYS A 31 2.94 -5.90 -4.55
C LYS A 31 1.80 -4.93 -4.31
N LEU A 32 1.91 -4.07 -3.30
CA LEU A 32 0.99 -2.95 -3.08
C LEU A 32 1.34 -1.85 -4.09
N LYS A 33 0.46 -1.61 -5.04
CA LYS A 33 0.64 -0.61 -6.09
C LYS A 33 0.21 0.76 -5.58
N VAL A 34 1.14 1.70 -5.48
CA VAL A 34 0.91 3.06 -4.96
C VAL A 34 1.03 4.06 -6.10
N GLY A 35 -0.07 4.76 -6.41
CA GLY A 35 -0.10 5.86 -7.36
C GLY A 35 0.21 7.18 -6.70
N LEU A 36 1.33 7.80 -7.06
CA LEU A 36 1.72 9.14 -6.65
C LEU A 36 1.30 10.13 -7.73
N MET A 37 0.23 10.89 -7.46
CA MET A 37 -0.20 12.02 -8.30
C MET A 37 0.15 13.31 -7.56
N LEU A 38 1.32 13.86 -7.87
CA LEU A 38 1.96 14.97 -7.16
C LEU A 38 2.48 16.00 -8.19
N PRO A 39 2.74 17.26 -7.81
CA PRO A 39 3.33 18.23 -8.71
C PRO A 39 4.83 17.97 -8.76
N TYR A 40 5.32 17.43 -9.87
CA TYR A 40 6.74 17.24 -10.11
C TYR A 40 7.34 18.36 -10.95
N THR A 41 6.50 19.22 -11.51
CA THR A 41 6.88 20.45 -12.20
C THR A 41 6.11 21.65 -11.65
N GLY A 42 6.51 22.85 -12.06
CA GLY A 42 5.86 24.10 -11.68
C GLY A 42 6.14 24.56 -10.25
N THR A 43 5.30 25.45 -9.75
CA THR A 43 5.48 26.20 -8.48
C THR A 43 5.67 25.29 -7.27
N TYR A 44 5.02 24.13 -7.25
CA TYR A 44 5.03 23.22 -6.11
C TYR A 44 5.94 21.99 -6.28
N ALA A 45 6.78 21.96 -7.32
CA ALA A 45 7.66 20.82 -7.63
C ALA A 45 8.48 20.32 -6.43
N ALA A 46 9.07 21.26 -5.67
CA ALA A 46 9.86 20.93 -4.48
C ALA A 46 9.02 20.20 -3.41
N LEU A 47 7.75 20.58 -3.23
CA LEU A 47 6.85 19.91 -2.30
C LEU A 47 6.47 18.52 -2.79
N GLY A 48 6.17 18.35 -4.08
CA GLY A 48 5.86 17.03 -4.64
C GLY A 48 7.02 16.05 -4.50
N VAL A 49 8.25 16.50 -4.78
CA VAL A 49 9.46 15.70 -4.54
C VAL A 49 9.64 15.37 -3.06
N ALA A 50 9.42 16.35 -2.16
CA ALA A 50 9.53 16.12 -0.72
C ALA A 50 8.50 15.10 -0.20
N ILE A 51 7.25 15.15 -0.68
CA ILE A 51 6.20 14.18 -0.32
C ILE A 51 6.57 12.78 -0.80
N GLU A 52 7.03 12.62 -2.05
CA GLU A 52 7.49 11.33 -2.56
C GLU A 52 8.65 10.78 -1.73
N ASN A 53 9.65 11.62 -1.43
CA ASN A 53 10.80 11.21 -0.62
C ASN A 53 10.39 10.81 0.80
N GLY A 54 9.51 11.59 1.45
CA GLY A 54 9.00 11.26 2.78
C GLY A 54 8.22 9.95 2.81
N PHE A 55 7.38 9.69 1.81
CA PHE A 55 6.66 8.42 1.69
C PHE A 55 7.64 7.25 1.52
N ARG A 56 8.60 7.37 0.60
CA ARG A 56 9.60 6.33 0.33
C ARG A 56 10.50 6.08 1.54
N GLN A 57 10.88 7.13 2.25
CA GLN A 57 11.66 7.06 3.48
C GLN A 57 10.92 6.24 4.54
N TYR A 58 9.63 6.56 4.77
CA TYR A 58 8.82 5.79 5.71
C TYR A 58 8.72 4.30 5.30
N VAL A 59 8.48 4.02 4.02
CA VAL A 59 8.46 2.63 3.52
C VAL A 59 9.80 1.92 3.76
N ALA A 60 10.93 2.61 3.55
CA ALA A 60 12.25 2.06 3.80
C ALA A 60 12.47 1.75 5.29
N GLU A 61 12.02 2.63 6.18
CA GLU A 61 12.05 2.43 7.64
C GLU A 61 11.19 1.23 8.08
N GLN A 62 10.14 0.89 7.32
CA GLN A 62 9.33 -0.32 7.52
C GLN A 62 9.91 -1.59 6.85
N GLY A 63 11.17 -1.56 6.40
CA GLY A 63 11.82 -2.70 5.75
C GLY A 63 11.37 -2.91 4.30
N GLY A 64 10.93 -1.84 3.63
CA GLY A 64 10.55 -1.85 2.21
C GLY A 64 9.13 -2.33 1.93
N LYS A 65 8.30 -2.51 2.96
CA LYS A 65 6.96 -3.09 2.86
C LYS A 65 5.93 -2.30 3.66
N LEU A 66 4.69 -2.28 3.19
CA LEU A 66 3.52 -1.82 3.96
C LEU A 66 2.47 -2.92 4.00
N GLY A 67 1.92 -3.20 5.18
CA GLY A 67 1.06 -4.38 5.36
C GLY A 67 1.75 -5.67 4.89
N GLY A 68 3.08 -5.73 5.05
CA GLY A 68 4.02 -6.75 4.56
C GLY A 68 3.96 -7.13 3.08
N ARG A 69 3.34 -6.27 2.25
CA ARG A 69 3.48 -6.28 0.79
C ARG A 69 4.61 -5.33 0.38
N GLU A 70 5.45 -5.76 -0.56
CA GLU A 70 6.40 -4.85 -1.24
C GLU A 70 5.65 -3.77 -2.01
N ILE A 71 6.25 -2.59 -2.16
CA ILE A 71 5.61 -1.47 -2.85
C ILE A 71 6.06 -1.41 -4.32
N GLU A 72 5.11 -1.19 -5.22
CA GLU A 72 5.37 -0.77 -6.60
C GLU A 72 4.81 0.64 -6.79
N PHE A 73 5.66 1.58 -7.21
CA PHE A 73 5.29 2.99 -7.30
C PHE A 73 4.98 3.39 -8.74
N PHE A 74 3.85 4.07 -8.92
CA PHE A 74 3.43 4.64 -10.19
C PHE A 74 3.39 6.16 -10.04
N LYS A 75 4.15 6.86 -10.87
CA LYS A 75 4.37 8.30 -10.75
C LYS A 75 3.67 9.05 -11.87
N VAL A 76 2.88 10.06 -11.52
CA VAL A 76 2.22 10.96 -12.45
C VAL A 76 2.39 12.40 -11.97
N ASP A 77 2.90 13.25 -12.85
CA ASP A 77 2.92 14.70 -12.64
C ASP A 77 1.53 15.27 -12.90
N ASP A 78 0.99 15.97 -11.90
CA ASP A 78 -0.28 16.68 -12.03
C ASP A 78 -0.13 18.10 -12.58
N GLU A 79 1.11 18.60 -12.68
CA GLU A 79 1.45 19.93 -13.18
C GLU A 79 0.73 21.07 -12.44
N SER A 80 0.17 20.80 -11.25
CA SER A 80 -0.76 21.68 -10.53
C SER A 80 -1.99 22.10 -11.36
N ASP A 81 -2.41 21.27 -12.32
CA ASP A 81 -3.50 21.55 -13.25
C ASP A 81 -4.75 20.69 -12.95
N PRO A 82 -5.83 21.26 -12.39
CA PRO A 82 -7.07 20.54 -12.13
C PRO A 82 -7.69 19.89 -13.37
N ALA A 83 -7.46 20.43 -14.57
CA ALA A 83 -8.04 19.90 -15.81
C ALA A 83 -7.47 18.51 -16.16
N LYS A 84 -6.23 18.22 -15.73
CA LYS A 84 -5.56 16.93 -15.96
C LYS A 84 -5.90 15.86 -14.93
N ALA A 85 -6.53 16.22 -13.81
CA ALA A 85 -6.73 15.33 -12.69
C ALA A 85 -7.51 14.04 -13.06
N THR A 86 -8.60 14.16 -13.82
CA THR A 86 -9.43 13.01 -14.20
C THR A 86 -8.66 12.00 -15.05
N ASP A 87 -7.90 12.46 -16.03
CA ASP A 87 -7.12 11.59 -16.92
C ASP A 87 -5.96 10.94 -16.15
N ASN A 88 -5.30 11.69 -15.27
CA ASN A 88 -4.26 11.18 -14.40
C ASN A 88 -4.78 10.11 -13.43
N VAL A 89 -5.97 10.30 -12.84
CA VAL A 89 -6.64 9.29 -12.02
C VAL A 89 -7.00 8.06 -12.85
N ASN A 90 -7.57 8.23 -14.04
CA ASN A 90 -7.90 7.11 -14.93
C ASN A 90 -6.66 6.31 -15.32
N LYS A 91 -5.53 6.99 -15.59
CA LYS A 91 -4.25 6.36 -15.87
C LYS A 91 -3.79 5.49 -14.70
N LEU A 92 -3.84 6.01 -13.47
CA LEU A 92 -3.42 5.27 -12.28
C LEU A 92 -4.38 4.12 -11.93
N ILE A 93 -5.69 4.34 -11.97
CA ILE A 93 -6.69 3.32 -11.57
C ILE A 93 -6.91 2.29 -12.68
N LYS A 94 -7.18 2.71 -13.93
CA LYS A 94 -7.61 1.79 -14.99
C LYS A 94 -6.45 1.11 -15.69
N ARG A 95 -5.38 1.87 -15.99
CA ARG A 95 -4.23 1.35 -16.73
C ARG A 95 -3.20 0.73 -15.80
N ASP A 96 -2.83 1.43 -14.74
CA ASP A 96 -1.77 0.98 -13.83
C ASP A 96 -2.30 0.08 -12.70
N SER A 97 -3.62 0.10 -12.47
CA SER A 97 -4.34 -0.68 -11.44
C SER A 97 -3.74 -0.49 -10.05
N VAL A 98 -3.56 0.77 -9.65
CA VAL A 98 -3.04 1.09 -8.31
C VAL A 98 -4.04 0.75 -7.22
N ASP A 99 -3.55 0.25 -6.08
CA ASP A 99 -4.36 -0.07 -4.91
C ASP A 99 -4.72 1.20 -4.11
N VAL A 100 -3.81 2.19 -4.10
CA VAL A 100 -3.96 3.44 -3.33
C VAL A 100 -3.44 4.62 -4.13
N LEU A 101 -4.17 5.73 -4.08
CA LEU A 101 -3.73 7.04 -4.58
C LEU A 101 -3.20 7.90 -3.43
N VAL A 102 -2.04 8.52 -3.65
CA VAL A 102 -1.46 9.54 -2.78
C VAL A 102 -1.64 10.90 -3.46
N GLY A 103 -2.30 11.81 -2.75
CA GLY A 103 -2.77 13.08 -3.27
C GLY A 103 -1.76 14.23 -3.22
N THR A 104 -2.08 15.27 -3.98
CA THR A 104 -1.26 16.47 -4.23
C THR A 104 -1.42 17.58 -3.20
N VAL A 105 -0.63 18.64 -3.37
CA VAL A 105 -0.67 19.90 -2.61
C VAL A 105 -1.68 20.92 -3.15
N HIS A 106 -2.03 20.88 -4.43
CA HIS A 106 -2.91 21.88 -5.04
C HIS A 106 -4.39 21.52 -4.80
N SER A 107 -5.11 22.33 -4.00
CA SER A 107 -6.48 22.03 -3.56
C SER A 107 -7.46 21.78 -4.72
N GLY A 108 -7.34 22.52 -5.83
CA GLY A 108 -8.20 22.31 -7.00
C GLY A 108 -7.96 20.95 -7.67
N VAL A 109 -6.71 20.48 -7.68
CA VAL A 109 -6.37 19.16 -8.21
C VAL A 109 -6.86 18.08 -7.25
N VAL A 110 -6.70 18.26 -5.93
CA VAL A 110 -7.23 17.32 -4.93
C VAL A 110 -8.74 17.15 -5.06
N ALA A 111 -9.49 18.25 -5.23
CA ALA A 111 -10.95 18.19 -5.38
C ALA A 111 -11.37 17.38 -6.62
N ALA A 112 -10.72 17.63 -7.77
CA ALA A 112 -10.99 16.91 -9.00
C ALA A 112 -10.55 15.43 -8.92
N MET A 113 -9.37 15.17 -8.33
CA MET A 113 -8.86 13.82 -8.07
C MET A 113 -9.82 13.01 -7.18
N ALA A 114 -10.27 13.59 -6.07
CA ALA A 114 -11.17 12.93 -5.14
C ALA A 114 -12.52 12.60 -5.77
N LYS A 115 -13.05 13.49 -6.63
CA LYS A 115 -14.24 13.19 -7.42
C LYS A 115 -14.00 12.02 -8.37
N ALA A 116 -12.94 12.08 -9.18
CA ALA A 116 -12.65 11.04 -10.18
C ALA A 116 -12.40 9.67 -9.52
N ALA A 117 -11.70 9.62 -8.39
CA ALA A 117 -11.44 8.38 -7.66
C ALA A 117 -12.74 7.74 -7.12
N ARG A 118 -13.68 8.54 -6.60
CA ARG A 118 -15.00 8.05 -6.15
C ARG A 118 -15.83 7.48 -7.29
N ASP A 119 -15.71 8.07 -8.48
CA ASP A 119 -16.49 7.66 -9.66
C ASP A 119 -15.90 6.40 -10.34
N THR A 120 -14.69 5.96 -9.96
CA THR A 120 -13.96 4.87 -10.64
C THR A 120 -13.52 3.70 -9.75
N GLY A 121 -13.72 3.79 -8.42
CA GLY A 121 -13.51 2.72 -7.44
C GLY A 121 -14.79 2.32 -6.74
#